data_AF-A0A0B6Y5I3-F1
#
_entry.id   AF-A0A0B6Y5I3-F1
#
_cell.length_a   1.000
_cell.length_b   1.000
_cell.length_c   1.000
_cell.angle_alpha   90.00
_cell.angle_beta   90.00
_cell.angle_gamma   90.00
#
_symmetry.space_group_name_H-M   'P 1'
#
loop_
_entity.id
_entity.type
_entity.pdbx_description
1 polymer ?
#
loop_
_entity_poly.entity_id
_entity_poly.type
_entity_poly.pdbx_seq_one_letter_code
_entity_poly.pdbx_strand_id
1 'polypeptide(L)'
;DAMSECSFGSRADLDRLHEGPIPAWIQEGEYVTMTSSKGLLRSGTVKFVGTVQFASGVWIGVELDLPEGKNDGAVKGIRYFQCRALHGVFVQPNKLIWDKKRKNSKK
;
A
#
# COMPACT_ATOMS: atom_id res chain seq x y z
N ASP A 1 -47.09 10.75 -10.26
CA ASP A 1 -46.10 10.25 -11.22
C ASP A 1 -44.70 10.33 -10.65
N ALA A 2 -43.87 9.33 -10.97
CA ALA A 2 -42.43 9.21 -10.77
C ALA A 2 -41.87 9.15 -9.33
N MET A 3 -41.70 7.91 -8.86
CA MET A 3 -40.67 7.49 -7.90
C MET A 3 -39.25 7.65 -8.48
N SER A 4 -38.25 7.68 -7.59
CA SER A 4 -36.81 7.40 -7.83
C SER A 4 -36.04 8.57 -8.47
N GLU A 5 -34.89 9.02 -7.96
CA GLU A 5 -33.78 8.20 -7.47
C GLU A 5 -33.06 8.85 -6.28
N CYS A 6 -32.97 8.13 -5.16
CA CYS A 6 -31.89 8.35 -4.20
C CYS A 6 -30.58 8.18 -4.96
N SER A 7 -29.82 9.26 -5.13
CA SER A 7 -28.46 9.20 -5.67
C SER A 7 -27.56 8.51 -4.63
N PHE A 8 -27.63 7.18 -4.58
CA PHE A 8 -26.62 6.38 -3.89
C PHE A 8 -25.28 6.76 -4.51
N GLY A 9 -24.42 7.31 -3.65
CA GLY A 9 -23.10 7.90 -3.90
C GLY A 9 -22.50 7.61 -5.27
N SER A 10 -22.08 8.67 -5.94
CA SER A 10 -21.25 8.55 -7.13
C SER A 10 -20.07 7.62 -6.81
N ARG A 11 -19.56 6.91 -7.81
CA ARG A 11 -18.38 6.03 -7.66
C ARG A 11 -17.19 6.77 -7.01
N ALA A 12 -17.12 8.09 -7.20
CA ALA A 12 -16.16 8.99 -6.57
C ALA A 12 -16.41 9.22 -5.06
N ASP A 13 -17.66 9.15 -4.59
CA ASP A 13 -18.01 9.26 -3.17
C ASP A 13 -17.65 7.99 -2.40
N LEU A 14 -17.75 6.81 -3.04
CA LEU A 14 -17.30 5.55 -2.45
C LEU A 14 -15.77 5.49 -2.32
N ASP A 15 -15.04 6.03 -3.30
CA ASP A 15 -13.58 6.22 -3.21
C ASP A 15 -13.21 7.20 -2.08
N ARG A 16 -14.04 8.24 -1.85
CA ARG A 16 -13.83 9.22 -0.78
C ARG A 16 -14.04 8.66 0.63
N LEU A 17 -14.78 7.56 0.79
CA LEU A 17 -14.90 6.83 2.06
C LEU A 17 -13.69 5.93 2.36
N HIS A 18 -12.87 5.60 1.36
CA HIS A 18 -11.59 4.89 1.55
C HIS A 18 -10.41 5.81 1.90
N GLU A 19 -10.58 7.13 1.78
CA GLU A 19 -9.63 8.18 2.17
C GLU A 19 -9.72 8.49 3.68
N GLY A 20 -9.80 7.45 4.52
CA GLY A 20 -9.48 7.61 5.93
C GLY A 20 -8.01 8.03 6.06
N PRO A 21 -7.63 8.81 7.11
CA PRO A 21 -6.23 9.18 7.29
C PRO A 21 -5.37 7.91 7.32
N ILE A 22 -4.31 7.90 6.51
CA ILE A 22 -3.33 6.81 6.52
C ILE A 22 -2.88 6.64 7.97
N PRO A 23 -2.97 5.44 8.55
CA PRO A 23 -2.52 5.22 9.90
C PRO A 23 -1.08 5.71 10.09
N ALA A 24 -0.83 6.54 11.09
CA ALA A 24 0.46 7.21 11.30
C ALA A 24 1.66 6.24 11.48
N TRP A 25 1.40 4.96 11.73
CA TRP A 25 2.44 3.93 11.77
C TRP A 25 2.96 3.56 10.37
N ILE A 26 2.22 3.84 9.29
CA ILE A 26 2.67 3.66 7.91
C ILE A 26 3.49 4.88 7.51
N GLN A 27 4.81 4.74 7.59
CA GLN A 27 5.77 5.76 7.19
C GLN A 27 6.97 5.10 6.52
N GLU A 28 7.69 5.85 5.69
CA GLU A 28 8.94 5.37 5.09
C GLU A 28 9.92 4.87 6.17
N GLY A 29 10.58 3.75 5.89
CA GLY A 29 11.48 3.08 6.83
C GLY A 29 10.78 2.15 7.83
N GLU A 30 9.45 2.18 7.96
CA GLU A 30 8.75 1.22 8.83
C GLU A 30 8.77 -0.18 8.21
N TYR A 31 8.96 -1.18 9.06
CA TYR A 31 8.90 -2.58 8.67
C TYR A 31 7.47 -3.12 8.81
N VAL A 32 6.98 -3.75 7.75
CA VAL A 32 5.59 -4.18 7.64
C VAL A 32 5.52 -5.61 7.12
N THR A 33 4.46 -6.30 7.51
CA THR A 33 4.11 -7.62 6.98
C THR A 33 2.83 -7.50 6.16
N MET A 34 2.70 -8.31 5.12
CA MET A 34 1.49 -8.39 4.29
C MET A 34 1.23 -9.84 3.90
N THR A 35 -0.04 -10.20 3.72
CA THR A 35 -0.43 -11.52 3.21
C THR A 35 -0.68 -11.43 1.72
N SER A 36 -0.01 -12.29 0.95
CA SER A 36 -0.27 -12.39 -0.49
C SER A 36 -1.57 -13.15 -0.80
N SER A 37 -1.99 -13.12 -2.06
CA SER A 37 -3.14 -13.91 -2.52
C SER A 37 -3.00 -15.42 -2.32
N LYS A 38 -1.76 -15.94 -2.18
CA LYS A 38 -1.49 -17.36 -1.92
C LYS A 38 -1.47 -17.72 -0.42
N GLY A 39 -1.85 -16.80 0.46
CA GLY A 39 -1.81 -16.99 1.91
C GLY A 39 -0.41 -16.91 2.54
N LEU A 40 0.63 -16.67 1.73
CA LEU A 40 2.00 -16.51 2.21
C LEU A 40 2.23 -15.11 2.79
N LEU A 41 2.83 -15.05 3.97
CA LEU A 41 3.29 -13.81 4.59
C LEU A 41 4.56 -13.32 3.91
N ARG A 42 4.60 -12.02 3.63
CA ARG A 42 5.77 -11.32 3.11
C ARG A 42 6.06 -10.14 4.00
N SER A 43 7.35 -9.90 4.19
CA SER A 43 7.81 -8.80 5.01
C SER A 43 8.76 -7.91 4.22
N GLY A 44 8.81 -6.65 4.60
CA GLY A 44 9.60 -5.67 3.91
C GLY A 44 9.54 -4.30 4.57
N THR A 45 10.24 -3.36 3.95
CA THR A 45 10.36 -1.99 4.44
C THR A 45 9.58 -1.04 3.55
N VAL A 46 8.80 -0.15 4.14
CA VAL A 46 8.13 0.92 3.40
C VAL A 46 9.16 1.86 2.79
N LYS A 47 9.07 2.12 1.49
CA LYS A 47 9.96 3.00 0.72
C LYS A 47 9.24 4.16 0.05
N PHE A 48 7.91 4.15 0.04
CA PHE A 48 7.10 5.16 -0.59
C PHE A 48 5.71 5.19 0.04
N VAL A 49 5.18 6.38 0.32
CA VAL A 49 3.80 6.61 0.74
C VAL A 49 3.25 7.77 -0.08
N GLY A 50 2.30 7.52 -0.98
CA GLY A 50 1.71 8.59 -1.77
C GLY A 50 0.87 8.13 -2.95
N THR A 51 0.42 9.09 -3.75
CA THR A 51 -0.34 8.82 -4.97
C THR A 51 0.55 8.28 -6.09
N VAL A 52 -0.01 7.46 -6.97
CA VAL A 52 0.70 6.85 -8.10
C VAL A 52 -0.02 7.14 -9.41
N GLN A 53 0.68 7.11 -10.54
CA GLN A 53 0.05 7.36 -11.85
C GLN A 53 -0.74 6.16 -12.39
N PHE A 54 -0.49 4.96 -11.90
CA PHE A 54 -1.11 3.75 -12.43
C PHE A 54 -2.44 3.40 -11.74
N ALA A 55 -2.81 4.07 -10.65
CA ALA A 55 -4.02 3.83 -9.88
C ALA A 55 -4.36 5.04 -8.99
N SER A 56 -5.65 5.21 -8.69
CA SER A 56 -6.13 6.25 -7.78
C SER A 56 -5.83 5.94 -6.30
N GLY A 57 -5.94 6.97 -5.47
CA GLY A 57 -5.75 6.89 -4.02
C GLY A 57 -4.28 6.79 -3.60
N VAL A 58 -4.05 6.64 -2.29
CA VAL A 58 -2.72 6.46 -1.74
C VAL A 58 -2.28 5.00 -1.82
N TRP A 59 -1.04 4.80 -2.27
CA TRP A 59 -0.37 3.51 -2.35
C TRP A 59 0.90 3.52 -1.52
N ILE A 60 1.22 2.34 -0.98
CA ILE A 60 2.44 2.11 -0.23
C ILE A 60 3.37 1.26 -1.08
N GLY A 61 4.55 1.82 -1.39
CA GLY A 61 5.64 1.08 -2.00
C GLY A 61 6.45 0.38 -0.91
N VAL A 62 6.59 -0.94 -1.02
CA VAL A 62 7.36 -1.76 -0.07
C VAL A 62 8.49 -2.45 -0.82
N GLU A 63 9.70 -2.34 -0.28
CA GLU A 63 10.81 -3.21 -0.65
C GLU A 63 10.74 -4.48 0.21
N LEU A 64 10.42 -5.60 -0.43
CA LEU A 64 10.38 -6.91 0.19
C LEU A 64 11.80 -7.42 0.50
N ASP A 65 11.92 -8.24 1.54
CA ASP A 65 13.22 -8.84 1.89
C ASP A 65 13.65 -9.89 0.87
N LEU A 66 12.68 -10.59 0.28
CA LEU A 66 12.85 -11.65 -0.72
C LEU A 66 12.41 -11.18 -2.12
N PRO A 67 12.93 -11.78 -3.22
CA PRO A 67 12.59 -11.42 -4.60
C PRO A 67 11.20 -11.93 -5.02
N GLU A 68 10.17 -11.61 -4.23
CA GLU A 68 8.77 -12.00 -4.44
C GLU A 68 7.87 -10.81 -4.81
N GLY A 69 8.49 -9.69 -5.14
CA GLY A 69 7.88 -8.46 -5.61
C GLY A 69 7.53 -8.53 -7.10
N LYS A 70 7.08 -7.40 -7.62
CA LYS A 70 6.60 -7.24 -8.99
C LYS A 70 7.43 -6.25 -9.81
N ASN A 71 8.21 -5.41 -9.14
CA ASN A 71 8.97 -4.32 -9.75
C ASN A 71 10.27 -4.06 -8.98
N ASP A 72 11.00 -3.05 -9.42
CA ASP A 72 12.26 -2.53 -8.85
C ASP A 72 12.07 -1.11 -8.27
N GLY A 73 10.82 -0.75 -7.94
CA GLY A 73 10.42 0.59 -7.51
C GLY A 73 9.96 1.51 -8.65
N ALA A 74 10.00 1.04 -9.91
CA ALA A 74 9.39 1.71 -11.05
C ALA A 74 8.21 0.95 -11.63
N VAL A 75 7.18 1.67 -12.11
CA VAL A 75 6.01 1.10 -12.80
C VAL A 75 5.73 1.93 -14.04
N LYS A 76 5.66 1.28 -15.21
CA LYS A 76 5.43 1.93 -16.52
C LYS A 76 6.42 3.08 -16.80
N GLY A 77 7.70 2.89 -16.45
CA GLY A 77 8.76 3.87 -16.70
C GLY A 77 8.87 4.99 -15.66
N ILE A 78 7.97 5.05 -14.66
CA ILE A 78 7.99 6.06 -13.61
C ILE A 78 8.56 5.46 -12.34
N ARG A 79 9.60 6.08 -11.79
CA ARG A 79 10.25 5.65 -10.55
C ARG A 79 9.65 6.36 -9.35
N TYR A 80 9.22 5.58 -8.36
CA TYR A 80 8.68 6.06 -7.08
C TYR A 80 9.66 5.84 -5.94
N PHE A 81 10.39 4.73 -5.97
CA PHE A 81 11.46 4.42 -5.03
C PHE A 81 12.54 3.57 -5.71
N GLN A 82 13.68 3.35 -5.03
CA GLN A 82 14.73 2.46 -5.50
C GLN A 82 14.75 1.19 -4.65
N CYS A 83 14.76 0.02 -5.31
CA CYS A 83 15.04 -1.26 -4.67
C CYS A 83 15.65 -2.24 -5.69
N ARG A 84 15.92 -3.46 -5.24
CA ARG A 84 16.40 -4.55 -6.09
C ARG A 84 15.28 -5.05 -7.04
N ALA A 85 15.67 -5.59 -8.20
CA ALA A 85 14.73 -6.17 -9.15
C ALA A 85 13.90 -7.29 -8.49
N LEU A 86 12.59 -7.28 -8.70
CA LEU A 86 11.64 -8.19 -8.07
C LEU A 86 11.52 -8.04 -6.54
N HIS A 87 11.97 -6.94 -5.94
CA HIS A 87 11.72 -6.67 -4.52
C HIS A 87 10.61 -5.65 -4.29
N GLY A 88 10.30 -4.79 -5.26
CA GLY A 88 9.29 -3.75 -5.13
C GLY A 88 7.88 -4.29 -5.29
N VAL A 89 6.98 -3.89 -4.40
CA VAL A 89 5.53 -4.10 -4.53
C VAL A 89 4.79 -2.83 -4.13
N PHE A 90 3.65 -2.57 -4.79
CA PHE A 90 2.70 -1.54 -4.38
C PHE A 90 1.46 -2.20 -3.77
N VAL A 91 1.06 -1.74 -2.60
CA VAL A 91 -0.10 -2.25 -1.87
C VAL A 91 -0.95 -1.10 -1.32
N GLN A 92 -2.23 -1.41 -1.09
CA GLN A 92 -3.14 -0.51 -0.38
C GLN A 92 -2.78 -0.50 1.12
N PRO A 93 -2.92 0.65 1.82
CA PRO A 93 -2.63 0.75 3.25
C PRO A 93 -3.32 -0.32 4.11
N ASN A 94 -4.56 -0.68 3.76
CA ASN A 94 -5.36 -1.69 4.46
C ASN A 94 -4.83 -3.14 4.34
N LYS A 95 -3.82 -3.39 3.50
CA LYS A 95 -3.17 -4.71 3.35
C LYS A 95 -1.92 -4.85 4.21
N LEU A 96 -1.46 -3.77 4.84
CA LEU A 96 -0.29 -3.79 5.70
C LEU A 96 -0.67 -4.16 7.13
N ILE A 97 0.15 -5.00 7.72
CA ILE A 97 0.09 -5.41 9.12
C ILE A 97 1.31 -4.82 9.80
N TRP A 98 1.09 -4.04 10.85
CA TRP A 98 2.17 -3.46 11.63
C TRP A 98 2.88 -4.54 12.46
N ASP A 99 4.17 -4.75 12.22
CA ASP A 99 4.99 -5.61 13.06
C ASP A 99 5.45 -4.86 14.34
N LYS A 100 4.59 -4.83 15.35
CA LYS A 100 4.87 -4.21 16.66
C LYS A 100 6.09 -4.82 17.37
N LYS A 101 6.58 -6.00 16.97
CA LYS A 101 7.66 -6.71 17.69
C LYS A 101 9.03 -6.05 17.52
N ARG A 102 9.30 -5.35 16.41
CA ARG A 102 10.61 -4.74 16.16
C ARG A 102 10.92 -3.47 16.96
N LYS A 103 9.93 -2.76 17.53
CA LYS A 103 10.21 -1.55 18.34
C LYS A 103 10.63 -1.87 19.77
N ASN A 104 10.36 -3.08 20.27
CA ASN A 104 10.70 -3.48 21.64
C ASN A 104 12.13 -4.04 21.81
N SER A 105 12.90 -4.21 20.73
CA SER A 105 14.26 -4.77 20.77
C SER A 105 15.37 -3.72 20.83
N LYS A 106 15.03 -2.42 20.96
CA LYS A 106 16.00 -1.32 21.16
C LYS A 106 15.92 -0.72 22.57
N LYS A 107 15.81 -1.55 23.60
CA LYS A 107 15.94 -1.12 25.00
C LYS A 107 17.21 -1.69 25.61
#